data_AF-A0A1M7FT25-F1
#
_entry.id   AF-A0A1M7FT25-F1
#
_cell.length_a   1.000
_cell.length_b   1.000
_cell.length_c   1.000
_cell.angle_alpha   90.00
_cell.angle_beta   90.00
_cell.angle_gamma   90.00
#
_symmetry.space_group_name_H-M   'P 1'
#
loop_
_entity.id
_entity.type
_entity.pdbx_description
1 polymer ?
#
loop_
_entity_poly.entity_id
_entity_poly.type
_entity_poly.pdbx_seq_one_letter_code
_entity_poly.pdbx_strand_id
1 'polypeptide(L)'
;MPQCPHYMTDIHEEARVCPSCGAKKGVLGAGFTGRVLKARAGIVTAIGLLPLLVGLGFLVTGDVIGFMLLAGLAAIPFAIAAGIFVASEGREKWYR
;
A
#
# COMPACT_ATOMS: atom_id res chain seq x y z
N MET A 1 -24.39 5.18 14.29
CA MET A 1 -23.18 6.02 14.29
C MET A 1 -22.04 5.17 14.83
N PRO A 2 -20.88 5.10 14.17
CA PRO A 2 -19.76 4.33 14.70
C PRO A 2 -19.23 4.96 16.00
N GLN A 3 -18.94 4.14 17.01
CA GLN A 3 -18.39 4.59 18.28
C GLN A 3 -16.88 4.34 18.37
N CYS A 4 -16.16 5.23 19.06
CA CYS A 4 -14.76 4.99 19.39
C CYS A 4 -14.65 3.77 20.31
N PRO A 5 -13.84 2.74 20.00
CA PRO A 5 -13.68 1.59 20.90
C PRO A 5 -12.96 1.95 22.21
N HIS A 6 -12.30 3.11 22.30
CA HIS A 6 -11.55 3.51 23.49
C HIS A 6 -12.36 4.30 24.53
N TYR A 7 -13.28 5.17 24.08
CA TYR A 7 -14.06 6.06 24.96
C TYR A 7 -15.56 6.03 24.67
N MET A 8 -16.01 5.14 23.76
CA MET A 8 -17.40 4.97 23.33
C MET A 8 -18.09 6.28 22.92
N THR A 9 -17.31 7.26 22.47
CA THR A 9 -17.84 8.52 21.96
C THR A 9 -18.47 8.28 20.60
N ASP A 10 -19.62 8.89 20.36
CA ASP A 10 -20.28 8.85 19.06
C ASP A 10 -19.44 9.66 18.07
N ILE A 11 -19.05 9.00 16.98
CA ILE A 11 -18.23 9.61 15.94
C ILE A 11 -19.01 9.60 14.63
N HIS A 12 -18.96 10.71 13.92
CA HIS A 12 -19.37 10.75 12.52
C HIS A 12 -18.54 9.75 11.70
N GLU A 13 -19.20 9.08 10.76
CA GLU A 13 -18.59 7.99 9.98
C GLU A 13 -17.36 8.45 9.14
N GLU A 14 -17.34 9.73 8.79
CA GLU A 14 -16.28 10.41 8.06
C GLU A 14 -15.08 10.85 8.93
N ALA A 15 -15.21 10.85 10.26
CA ALA A 15 -14.14 11.33 11.11
C ALA A 15 -12.95 10.35 11.13
N ARG A 16 -11.75 10.89 10.93
CA ARG A 16 -10.49 10.12 10.92
C ARG A 16 -9.75 10.15 12.25
N VAL A 17 -10.17 11.04 13.15
CA VAL A 17 -9.57 11.25 14.47
C VAL A 17 -10.71 11.31 15.48
N CYS A 18 -10.59 10.56 16.58
CA CYS A 18 -11.54 10.65 17.69
C CYS A 18 -11.32 11.98 18.43
N PRO A 19 -12.34 12.84 18.58
CA PRO A 19 -12.18 14.14 19.25
C PRO A 19 -11.85 14.01 20.73
N SER A 20 -12.26 12.93 21.38
CA SER A 20 -12.11 12.74 22.83
C SER A 20 -10.79 12.11 23.23
N CYS A 21 -10.22 11.24 22.39
CA CYS A 21 -9.04 10.46 22.76
C CYS A 21 -7.88 10.54 21.77
N GLY A 22 -8.04 11.27 20.65
CA GLY A 22 -6.99 11.45 19.65
C GLY A 22 -6.67 10.22 18.81
N ALA A 23 -7.34 9.08 19.04
CA ALA A 23 -7.14 7.86 18.27
C ALA A 23 -7.39 8.12 16.78
N LYS A 24 -6.55 7.56 15.92
CA LYS A 24 -6.61 7.77 14.47
C LYS A 24 -7.10 6.51 13.77
N LYS A 25 -7.94 6.71 12.77
CA LYS A 25 -8.44 5.64 11.90
C LYS A 25 -7.39 5.28 10.86
N GLY A 26 -7.23 3.99 10.57
CA GLY A 26 -6.33 3.50 9.53
C GLY A 26 -6.49 2.00 9.30
N VAL A 27 -5.74 1.42 8.37
CA VAL A 27 -5.87 0.01 8.00
C VAL A 27 -4.69 -0.83 8.51
N LEU A 28 -3.49 -0.23 8.49
CA LEU A 28 -2.25 -0.85 8.98
C LEU A 28 -1.63 -0.11 10.17
N GLY A 29 -2.21 1.02 10.58
CA GLY A 29 -1.71 1.85 11.67
C GLY A 29 -2.38 3.21 11.69
N ALA A 30 -2.07 4.00 12.72
CA ALA A 30 -2.62 5.33 12.93
C ALA A 30 -2.41 6.23 11.69
N GLY A 31 -3.49 6.64 11.02
CA GLY A 31 -3.44 7.52 9.84
C GLY A 31 -3.10 6.84 8.50
N PHE A 32 -2.81 5.54 8.50
CA PHE A 32 -2.63 4.76 7.26
C PHE A 32 -3.97 4.38 6.66
N THR A 33 -4.67 5.34 6.08
CA THR A 33 -5.94 5.08 5.37
C THR A 33 -5.72 4.26 4.09
N GLY A 34 -6.75 3.54 3.64
CA GLY A 34 -6.69 2.75 2.41
C GLY A 34 -6.25 3.56 1.19
N ARG A 35 -6.62 4.85 1.12
CA ARG A 35 -6.17 5.77 0.06
C ARG A 35 -4.66 6.01 0.07
N VAL A 36 -4.08 6.22 1.26
CA VAL A 36 -2.63 6.44 1.42
C VAL A 36 -1.87 5.17 1.06
N LEU A 37 -2.38 4.00 1.45
CA LEU A 37 -1.80 2.71 1.10
C LEU A 37 -1.84 2.46 -0.40
N LYS A 38 -2.98 2.72 -1.07
CA LYS A 38 -3.08 2.61 -2.54
C LYS A 38 -2.12 3.55 -3.28
N ALA A 39 -1.97 4.79 -2.82
CA ALA A 39 -1.00 5.72 -3.39
C ALA A 39 0.44 5.20 -3.26
N ARG A 40 0.80 4.63 -2.10
CA ARG A 40 2.11 4.00 -1.89
C ARG A 40 2.31 2.76 -2.77
N ALA A 41 1.29 1.91 -2.92
CA ALA A 41 1.35 0.76 -3.83
C ALA A 41 1.64 1.21 -5.26
N GLY A 42 1.03 2.30 -5.73
CA GLY A 42 1.29 2.87 -7.06
C GLY A 42 2.75 3.30 -7.25
N ILE A 43 3.35 3.97 -6.25
CA ILE A 43 4.76 4.38 -6.29
C ILE A 43 5.68 3.17 -6.37
N VAL A 44 5.45 2.16 -5.53
CA VAL A 44 6.27 0.93 -5.53
C VAL A 44 6.15 0.20 -6.87
N THR A 45 4.94 0.15 -7.44
CA THR A 45 4.72 -0.45 -8.77
C THR A 45 5.49 0.29 -9.86
N ALA A 46 5.50 1.63 -9.84
CA ALA A 46 6.26 2.43 -10.79
C ALA A 46 7.78 2.17 -10.71
N ILE A 47 8.32 1.97 -9.50
CA ILE A 47 9.72 1.59 -9.29
C ILE A 47 9.99 0.20 -9.88
N GLY A 48 9.07 -0.75 -9.72
CA GLY A 48 9.19 -2.08 -10.31
C GLY A 48 9.10 -2.11 -11.83
N LEU A 49 8.41 -1.13 -12.43
CA LEU A 49 8.27 -1.01 -13.88
C LEU A 49 9.61 -0.68 -14.57
N LEU A 50 10.48 0.10 -13.93
CA LEU A 50 11.79 0.51 -14.47
C LEU A 50 12.70 -0.68 -14.84
N PRO A 51 13.06 -1.59 -13.91
CA PRO A 51 13.87 -2.75 -14.25
C PRO A 51 13.17 -3.68 -15.24
N LEU A 52 11.83 -3.77 -15.21
CA LEU A 52 11.08 -4.55 -16.19
C LEU A 52 11.22 -3.98 -17.61
N LEU A 53 11.08 -2.66 -17.78
CA LEU A 53 11.24 -1.97 -19.07
C LEU A 53 12.67 -2.10 -19.60
N VAL A 54 13.67 -1.97 -18.73
CA VAL A 54 15.07 -2.19 -19.09
C VAL A 54 15.30 -3.64 -19.50
N GLY A 55 14.78 -4.59 -18.72
CA GLY A 55 14.86 -6.02 -19.02
C GLY A 55 14.24 -6.38 -20.37
N LEU A 56 13.07 -5.79 -20.69
CA LEU A 56 12.44 -5.95 -22.01
C LEU A 56 13.37 -5.53 -23.16
N GLY A 57 14.18 -4.47 -22.97
CA GLY A 57 15.22 -4.08 -23.91
C GLY A 57 16.27 -5.18 -24.13
N PHE A 58 16.75 -5.82 -23.05
CA PHE A 58 17.70 -6.93 -23.13
C PHE A 58 17.12 -8.14 -23.86
N LEU A 59 15.85 -8.46 -23.62
CA LEU A 59 15.15 -9.54 -24.32
C LEU A 59 15.08 -9.29 -25.83
N VAL A 60 14.80 -8.05 -26.26
CA VAL A 60 14.78 -7.66 -27.68
C VAL A 60 16.15 -7.81 -28.32
N THR A 61 17.23 -7.57 -27.58
CA THR A 61 18.62 -7.76 -28.04
C THR A 61 19.11 -9.23 -27.98
N GLY A 62 18.27 -10.16 -27.50
CA GLY A 62 18.60 -11.59 -27.40
C GLY A 62 19.32 -12.01 -26.12
N ASP A 63 19.52 -11.09 -25.16
CA ASP A 63 20.09 -11.40 -23.86
C ASP A 63 19.00 -11.85 -22.87
N VAL A 64 18.75 -13.15 -22.88
CA VAL A 64 17.74 -13.80 -22.03
C VAL A 64 18.16 -13.82 -20.55
N ILE A 65 19.46 -13.90 -20.27
CA ILE A 65 19.98 -13.96 -18.89
C ILE A 65 19.83 -12.58 -18.23
N GLY A 66 20.21 -11.51 -18.94
CA GLY A 66 20.00 -10.13 -18.50
C GLY A 66 18.52 -9.82 -18.25
N PHE A 67 17.64 -10.28 -19.15
CA PHE A 67 16.19 -10.18 -18.95
C PHE A 67 15.72 -10.91 -17.69
N MET A 68 16.10 -12.18 -17.48
CA MET A 68 15.66 -12.95 -16.30
C MET A 68 16.08 -12.31 -14.97
N LEU A 69 17.31 -11.78 -14.90
CA LEU A 69 17.79 -11.09 -13.70
C LEU A 69 16.98 -9.83 -13.41
N LEU A 70 16.72 -9.00 -14.43
CA LEU A 70 15.96 -7.77 -14.29
C LEU A 70 14.47 -8.02 -14.03
N ALA A 71 13.89 -9.06 -14.63
CA ALA A 71 12.53 -9.51 -14.35
C ALA A 71 12.40 -10.03 -12.91
N GLY A 72 13.38 -10.81 -12.44
CA GLY A 72 13.45 -11.25 -11.04
C GLY A 72 13.55 -10.09 -10.05
N LEU A 73 14.37 -9.09 -10.37
CA LEU A 73 14.48 -7.87 -9.56
C LEU A 73 13.18 -7.05 -9.56
N ALA A 74 12.51 -6.95 -10.71
CA ALA A 74 11.21 -6.28 -10.83
C ALA A 74 10.11 -6.97 -10.02
N ALA A 75 10.16 -8.28 -9.85
CA ALA A 75 9.14 -9.03 -9.10
C ALA A 75 9.03 -8.59 -7.62
N ILE A 76 10.13 -8.12 -7.01
CA ILE A 76 10.17 -7.69 -5.60
C ILE A 76 9.21 -6.50 -5.34
N PRO A 77 9.35 -5.34 -6.03
CA PRO A 77 8.41 -4.24 -5.87
C PRO A 77 6.97 -4.61 -6.27
N PHE A 78 6.75 -5.46 -7.27
CA PHE A 78 5.40 -5.92 -7.59
C PHE A 78 4.78 -6.74 -6.45
N ALA A 79 5.53 -7.63 -5.82
CA ALA A 79 5.07 -8.40 -4.67
C ALA A 79 4.76 -7.50 -3.47
N ILE A 80 5.61 -6.49 -3.21
CA ILE A 80 5.38 -5.49 -2.16
C ILE A 80 4.12 -4.67 -2.47
N ALA A 81 3.95 -4.21 -3.71
CA ALA A 81 2.78 -3.43 -4.12
C ALA A 81 1.49 -4.25 -3.98
N ALA A 82 1.51 -5.54 -4.36
CA ALA A 82 0.39 -6.46 -4.16
C ALA A 82 0.05 -6.61 -2.67
N GLY A 83 1.06 -6.79 -1.81
CA GLY A 83 0.87 -6.86 -0.35
C GLY A 83 0.26 -5.57 0.22
N ILE A 84 0.72 -4.41 -0.21
CA ILE A 84 0.16 -3.11 0.19
C ILE A 84 -1.28 -2.95 -0.32
N PHE A 85 -1.57 -3.41 -1.54
CA PHE A 85 -2.91 -3.35 -2.12
C PHE A 85 -3.90 -4.21 -1.34
N VAL A 86 -3.55 -5.48 -1.07
CA VAL A 86 -4.34 -6.38 -0.23
C VAL A 86 -4.55 -5.77 1.16
N ALA A 87 -3.49 -5.21 1.75
CA ALA A 87 -3.62 -4.54 3.04
C ALA A 87 -4.51 -3.30 2.96
N SER A 88 -4.60 -2.60 1.82
CA SER A 88 -5.45 -1.42 1.65
C SER A 88 -6.95 -1.73 1.61
N GLU A 89 -7.32 -2.98 1.32
CA GLU A 89 -8.71 -3.47 1.34
C GLU A 89 -9.17 -3.90 2.74
N GLY A 90 -8.24 -3.96 3.70
CA GLY A 90 -8.58 -4.24 5.09
C GLY A 90 -9.58 -3.21 5.64
N ARG A 91 -10.47 -3.66 6.54
CA ARG A 91 -11.36 -2.74 7.25
C ARG A 91 -10.54 -1.78 8.11
N GLU A 92 -10.85 -0.50 7.99
CA GLU A 92 -10.24 0.52 8.84
C GLU A 92 -10.56 0.25 10.32
N LYS A 93 -9.53 0.29 11.16
CA LYS A 93 -9.57 0.14 12.61
C LYS A 93 -9.10 1.44 13.28
N TRP A 94 -9.50 1.61 14.54
CA TRP A 94 -9.01 2.69 15.38
C TRP A 94 -7.68 2.29 16.04
N TYR A 95 -6.68 3.17 15.94
CA TYR A 95 -5.37 3.01 16.57
C TYR A 95 -5.14 4.15 17.56
N ARG A 96 -4.62 3.83 18.73
CA ARG A 96 -4.28 4.79 19.78
C ARG A 96 -2.89 5.36 19.58
#